data_AF-A0A6I9XVQ2-F1
#
_entry.id   AF-A0A6I9XVQ2-F1
#
_cell.length_a   1.000
_cell.length_b   1.000
_cell.length_c   1.000
_cell.angle_alpha   90.00
_cell.angle_beta   90.00
_cell.angle_gamma   90.00
#
_symmetry.space_group_name_H-M   'P 1'
#
loop_
_entity.id
_entity.type
_entity.pdbx_description
1 polymer ?
#
loop_
_entity_poly.entity_id
_entity_poly.type
_entity_poly.pdbx_seq_one_letter_code
_entity_poly.pdbx_strand_id
1 'polypeptide(L)'
;MSRGSGLQPRDLPEEVIGYTPEEKLRRQQLRELRRRWLKDQELSPREPVLPPRKLGFVEAFWQRFLQPEKLWKRQVFKIYNAGKFTIINLIIPLWIAHYLVKYHAQVCMYVCMYVCMYV
;
A
#
# COMPACT_ATOMS: atom_id res chain seq x y z
N MET A 1 38.91 5.73 -24.56
CA MET A 1 39.52 6.53 -25.65
C MET A 1 38.45 7.39 -26.30
N SER A 2 38.45 8.70 -26.06
CA SER A 2 38.53 9.73 -27.12
C SER A 2 38.66 11.13 -26.51
N ARG A 3 39.86 11.70 -26.73
CA ARG A 3 40.25 13.11 -26.83
C ARG A 3 39.35 14.17 -26.17
N GLY A 4 39.78 14.65 -25.00
CA GLY A 4 39.51 16.02 -24.59
C GLY A 4 40.40 16.97 -25.40
N SER A 5 39.78 17.87 -26.17
CA SER A 5 40.45 19.02 -26.77
C SER A 5 39.97 20.27 -26.05
N GLY A 6 40.86 20.87 -25.26
CA GLY A 6 40.62 22.15 -24.62
C GLY A 6 40.44 23.25 -25.66
N LEU A 7 39.32 23.95 -25.58
CA LEU A 7 39.07 25.22 -26.26
C LEU A 7 38.38 26.12 -25.23
N GLN A 8 38.98 27.28 -24.97
CA GLN A 8 38.47 28.28 -24.03
C GLN A 8 37.14 28.87 -24.54
N PRO A 9 36.17 29.14 -23.65
CA PRO A 9 34.79 29.46 -24.02
C PRO A 9 34.56 30.87 -24.62
N ARG A 10 35.61 31.65 -24.91
CA ARG A 10 35.49 33.06 -25.34
C ARG A 10 35.59 33.30 -26.86
N ASP A 11 36.00 32.30 -27.64
CA ASP A 11 36.28 32.46 -29.09
C ASP A 11 35.28 31.72 -30.00
N LEU A 12 34.16 31.25 -29.45
CA LEU A 12 33.15 30.51 -30.20
C LEU A 12 32.13 31.49 -30.80
N PRO A 13 31.93 31.51 -32.13
CA PRO A 13 30.90 32.36 -32.73
C PRO A 13 29.55 31.99 -32.11
N GLU A 14 28.63 32.96 -31.99
CA GLU A 14 27.29 32.77 -31.39
C GLU A 14 26.55 31.51 -31.93
N GLU A 15 26.92 31.07 -33.14
CA GLU A 15 26.47 29.84 -33.79
C GLU A 15 26.90 28.53 -33.09
N VAL A 16 28.00 28.54 -32.33
CA VAL A 16 28.51 27.41 -31.53
C VAL A 16 28.02 27.46 -30.07
N ILE A 17 27.52 28.62 -29.63
CA ILE A 17 26.65 28.70 -28.45
C ILE A 17 25.26 28.14 -28.80
N GLY A 18 24.88 28.26 -30.08
CA GLY A 18 23.70 27.67 -30.68
C GLY A 18 23.87 26.22 -31.13
N TYR A 19 22.74 25.52 -31.26
CA TYR A 19 22.73 24.17 -31.82
C TYR A 19 22.96 24.19 -33.32
N THR A 20 23.85 23.31 -33.79
CA THR A 20 24.08 23.07 -35.22
C THR A 20 22.78 22.60 -35.91
N PRO A 21 22.61 22.81 -37.22
CA PRO A 21 21.38 22.40 -37.92
C PRO A 21 21.06 20.90 -37.76
N GLU A 22 22.09 20.05 -37.79
CA GLU A 22 21.94 18.60 -37.58
C GLU A 22 21.51 18.25 -36.14
N GLU A 23 22.05 18.96 -35.14
CA GLU A 23 21.62 18.80 -33.75
C GLU A 23 20.17 19.25 -33.55
N LYS A 24 19.73 20.31 -34.24
CA LYS A 24 18.34 20.77 -34.22
C LYS A 24 17.41 19.70 -34.81
N LEU A 25 17.78 19.11 -35.95
CA LEU A 25 17.04 18.01 -36.59
C LEU A 25 16.95 16.79 -35.66
N ARG A 26 18.08 16.35 -35.12
CA ARG A 26 18.14 15.23 -34.17
C ARG A 26 17.28 15.47 -32.93
N ARG A 27 17.26 16.68 -32.38
CA ARG A 27 16.40 17.04 -31.24
C ARG A 27 14.92 17.05 -31.59
N GLN A 28 14.56 17.44 -32.81
CA GLN A 28 13.17 17.36 -33.27
C GLN A 28 12.74 15.90 -33.36
N GLN A 29 13.57 15.04 -33.99
CA GLN A 29 13.33 13.60 -34.06
C GLN A 29 13.18 12.97 -32.67
N LEU A 30 14.10 13.27 -31.74
CA LEU A 30 14.02 12.77 -30.36
C LEU A 30 12.78 13.29 -29.61
N ARG A 31 12.36 14.54 -29.85
CA ARG A 31 11.13 15.08 -29.27
C ARG A 31 9.89 14.37 -29.80
N GLU A 32 9.84 14.06 -31.09
CA GLU A 32 8.74 13.32 -31.69
C GLU A 32 8.65 11.90 -31.15
N LEU A 33 9.78 11.18 -31.11
CA LEU A 33 9.86 9.85 -30.51
C LEU A 33 9.44 9.88 -29.04
N ARG A 34 9.91 10.88 -28.28
CA ARG A 34 9.54 11.04 -26.86
C ARG A 34 8.05 11.29 -26.68
N ARG A 35 7.42 12.11 -27.54
CA ARG A 35 5.97 12.36 -27.49
C ARG A 35 5.16 11.10 -27.78
N ARG A 36 5.58 10.31 -28.77
CA ARG A 36 4.94 9.01 -29.07
C ARG A 36 5.11 8.04 -27.90
N TRP A 37 6.32 7.91 -27.38
CA TRP A 37 6.60 7.08 -26.21
C TRP A 37 5.76 7.46 -24.98
N LEU A 38 5.63 8.77 -24.68
CA LEU A 38 4.81 9.25 -23.57
C LEU A 38 3.33 8.92 -23.78
N LYS A 39 2.83 9.02 -25.00
CA LYS A 39 1.47 8.65 -25.36
C LYS A 39 1.22 7.15 -25.20
N ASP A 40 2.21 6.32 -25.54
CA ASP A 40 2.14 4.86 -25.38
C ASP A 40 2.20 4.42 -23.90
N GLN A 41 2.58 5.30 -22.97
CA GLN A 41 2.51 5.06 -21.52
C GLN A 41 1.13 5.38 -20.93
N GLU A 42 0.23 6.02 -21.68
CA GLU A 42 -1.14 6.23 -21.22
C GLU A 42 -1.87 4.89 -21.19
N LEU A 43 -2.13 4.40 -19.97
CA LEU A 43 -2.80 3.13 -19.76
C LEU A 43 -4.19 3.14 -20.40
N SER A 44 -4.50 2.14 -21.23
CA SER A 44 -5.82 2.07 -21.84
C SER A 44 -6.88 1.69 -20.79
N PRO A 45 -8.12 2.22 -20.87
CA PRO A 45 -9.20 1.84 -19.94
C PRO A 45 -9.58 0.36 -19.97
N ARG A 46 -9.06 -0.39 -20.95
CA ARG A 46 -9.35 -1.80 -21.19
C ARG A 46 -8.35 -2.73 -20.53
N GLU A 47 -7.25 -2.24 -19.99
CA GLU A 47 -6.28 -3.07 -19.30
C GLU A 47 -6.82 -3.47 -17.93
N PRO A 48 -7.07 -4.78 -17.69
CA PRO A 48 -7.48 -5.24 -16.38
C PRO A 48 -6.28 -5.14 -15.44
N VAL A 49 -6.22 -4.06 -14.67
CA VAL A 49 -5.22 -3.89 -13.62
C VAL A 49 -5.58 -4.83 -12.47
N LEU A 50 -4.76 -5.88 -12.35
CA LEU A 50 -4.85 -6.97 -11.39
C LEU A 50 -6.11 -7.84 -11.52
N PRO A 51 -5.99 -9.17 -11.38
CA PRO A 51 -7.16 -10.03 -11.31
C PRO A 51 -8.02 -9.62 -10.11
N PRO A 52 -9.36 -9.71 -10.22
CA PRO A 52 -10.24 -9.39 -9.10
C PRO A 52 -9.85 -10.23 -7.89
N ARG A 53 -9.78 -9.59 -6.72
CA ARG A 53 -9.45 -10.24 -5.45
C ARG A 53 -10.37 -11.45 -5.25
N LYS A 54 -9.80 -12.63 -5.01
CA LYS A 54 -10.57 -13.82 -4.64
C LYS A 54 -11.20 -13.59 -3.26
N LEU A 55 -12.51 -13.40 -3.24
CA LEU A 55 -13.27 -13.20 -2.00
C LEU A 55 -13.50 -14.56 -1.34
N GLY A 56 -13.41 -14.61 -0.01
CA GLY A 56 -13.81 -15.80 0.74
C GLY A 56 -15.33 -16.02 0.70
N PHE A 57 -15.82 -17.20 1.08
CA PHE A 57 -17.26 -17.53 1.05
C PHE A 57 -18.14 -16.51 1.79
N VAL A 58 -17.74 -16.11 2.99
CA VAL A 58 -18.48 -15.13 3.81
C VAL A 58 -18.45 -13.74 3.18
N GLU A 59 -17.31 -13.34 2.62
CA GLU A 59 -17.14 -12.02 1.99
C GLU A 59 -17.92 -11.93 0.68
N ALA A 60 -17.92 -13.01 -0.12
CA ALA A 60 -18.75 -13.15 -1.31
C ALA A 60 -20.25 -13.13 -0.99
N PHE A 61 -20.67 -13.78 0.11
CA PHE A 61 -22.04 -13.68 0.61
C PHE A 61 -22.42 -12.24 0.93
N TRP A 62 -21.61 -11.53 1.72
CA TRP A 62 -21.90 -10.14 2.09
C TRP A 62 -21.95 -9.23 0.87
N GLN A 63 -21.02 -9.38 -0.08
CA GLN A 63 -21.07 -8.61 -1.33
C GLN A 63 -22.37 -8.84 -2.12
N ARG A 64 -22.77 -10.10 -2.30
CA ARG A 64 -24.03 -10.43 -2.99
C ARG A 64 -25.26 -9.96 -2.21
N PHE A 65 -25.25 -10.06 -0.89
CA PHE A 65 -26.34 -9.60 -0.04
C PHE A 65 -26.53 -8.09 -0.15
N LEU A 66 -25.44 -7.33 -0.27
CA LEU A 66 -25.41 -5.88 -0.40
C LEU A 66 -25.75 -5.37 -1.82
N GLN A 67 -25.73 -6.23 -2.85
CA GLN A 67 -25.83 -5.83 -4.28
C GLN A 67 -27.19 -5.31 -4.78
N PRO A 68 -28.24 -5.22 -3.95
CA PRO A 68 -29.19 -4.12 -4.07
C PRO A 68 -29.06 -3.19 -2.86
N GLU A 69 -28.67 -1.93 -3.09
CA GLU A 69 -28.38 -0.96 -2.04
C GLU A 69 -29.64 -0.51 -1.30
N LYS A 70 -30.09 -1.32 -0.33
CA LYS A 70 -31.15 -0.96 0.62
C LYS A 70 -30.52 -0.48 1.93
N LEU A 71 -31.04 0.61 2.47
CA LEU A 71 -30.51 1.23 3.70
C LEU A 71 -30.47 0.27 4.90
N TRP A 72 -31.51 -0.57 5.06
CA TRP A 72 -31.56 -1.54 6.16
C TRP A 72 -30.46 -2.61 6.07
N LYS A 73 -30.08 -3.05 4.86
CA LYS A 73 -29.01 -4.04 4.67
C LYS A 73 -27.64 -3.48 5.08
N ARG A 74 -27.40 -2.20 4.78
CA ARG A 74 -26.20 -1.48 5.24
C ARG A 74 -26.17 -1.38 6.76
N GLN A 75 -27.32 -1.13 7.40
CA GLN A 75 -27.40 -1.06 8.86
C GLN A 75 -27.08 -2.42 9.51
N VAL A 76 -27.63 -3.51 8.97
CA VAL A 76 -27.31 -4.88 9.43
C VAL A 76 -25.81 -5.17 9.29
N PHE A 77 -25.21 -4.82 8.15
CA PHE A 77 -23.78 -5.02 7.92
C PHE A 77 -22.91 -4.20 8.89
N LYS A 78 -23.32 -2.97 9.22
CA LYS A 78 -22.65 -2.15 10.23
C LYS A 78 -22.69 -2.79 11.61
N ILE A 79 -23.86 -3.27 12.04
CA ILE A 79 -24.03 -3.94 13.33
C ILE A 79 -23.18 -5.22 13.38
N TYR A 80 -23.18 -6.02 12.30
CA TYR A 80 -22.33 -7.21 12.19
C TYR A 80 -20.84 -6.88 12.36
N ASN A 81 -20.34 -5.85 11.66
CA ASN A 81 -18.93 -5.46 11.77
C ASN A 81 -18.58 -4.91 13.16
N ALA A 82 -19.47 -4.11 13.76
CA ALA A 82 -19.29 -3.62 15.12
C ALA A 82 -19.25 -4.78 16.12
N GLY A 83 -20.17 -5.75 16.01
CA GLY A 83 -20.18 -6.95 16.84
C GLY A 83 -18.91 -7.79 16.68
N LYS A 84 -18.47 -8.02 15.44
CA LYS A 84 -17.20 -8.72 15.15
C LYS A 84 -16.02 -8.00 15.82
N PHE A 85 -15.95 -6.68 15.71
CA PHE A 85 -14.90 -5.88 16.34
C PHE A 85 -14.92 -6.01 17.86
N THR A 86 -16.10 -5.88 18.49
CA THR A 86 -16.26 -6.02 19.95
C THR A 86 -15.82 -7.40 20.43
N ILE A 87 -16.20 -8.47 19.73
CA ILE A 87 -15.82 -9.83 20.11
C ILE A 87 -14.29 -10.01 20.03
N ILE A 88 -13.71 -9.65 18.89
CA ILE A 88 -12.28 -9.91 18.62
C ILE A 88 -11.37 -9.03 19.46
N ASN A 89 -11.69 -7.75 19.62
CA ASN A 89 -10.78 -6.78 20.23
C ASN A 89 -11.07 -6.51 21.71
N LEU A 90 -12.27 -6.82 22.20
CA LEU A 90 -12.61 -6.58 23.61
C LEU A 90 -12.85 -7.88 24.35
N ILE A 91 -13.79 -8.70 23.89
CA ILE A 91 -14.23 -9.89 24.65
C ILE A 91 -13.12 -10.94 24.73
N ILE A 92 -12.50 -11.31 23.59
CA ILE A 92 -11.45 -12.34 23.58
C ILE A 92 -10.24 -11.91 24.42
N PRO A 93 -9.66 -10.70 24.26
CA PRO A 93 -8.53 -10.27 25.09
C PRO A 93 -8.90 -10.16 26.57
N LEU A 94 -10.10 -9.66 26.89
CA LEU A 94 -10.58 -9.59 28.26
C LEU A 94 -10.67 -10.99 28.89
N TRP A 95 -11.16 -11.97 28.14
CA TRP A 95 -11.29 -13.34 28.63
C TRP A 95 -9.93 -14.03 28.81
N ILE A 96 -8.99 -13.78 27.91
CA ILE A 96 -7.59 -14.22 28.04
C ILE A 96 -6.94 -13.58 29.29
N ALA A 97 -7.10 -12.27 29.46
CA ALA A 97 -6.57 -11.56 30.63
C ALA A 97 -7.17 -12.11 31.93
N HIS A 98 -8.48 -12.37 31.95
CA HIS A 98 -9.13 -13.00 33.09
C HIS A 98 -8.56 -14.39 33.40
N TYR A 99 -8.36 -15.22 32.37
CA TYR A 99 -7.73 -16.53 32.53
C TYR A 99 -6.31 -16.42 33.09
N LEU A 100 -5.51 -15.48 32.58
CA LEU A 100 -4.16 -15.24 33.06
C LEU A 100 -4.12 -14.81 34.53
N VAL A 101 -4.97 -13.87 34.93
CA VAL A 101 -5.07 -13.45 36.35
C VAL A 101 -5.50 -14.62 37.23
N LYS A 102 -6.50 -15.38 36.81
CA LYS A 102 -7.03 -16.50 37.58
C LYS A 102 -5.96 -17.56 37.84
N TYR A 103 -5.19 -17.97 36.83
CA TYR A 103 -4.29 -19.11 36.95
C TYR A 103 -2.82 -18.75 37.19
N HIS A 104 -2.35 -17.56 36.80
CA HIS A 104 -0.95 -17.17 36.98
C HIS A 104 -0.74 -16.22 38.17
N ALA A 105 -1.63 -15.24 38.39
CA ALA A 105 -1.44 -14.30 39.50
C ALA A 105 -1.70 -14.96 40.87
N GLN A 106 -2.70 -15.85 40.95
CA GLN A 106 -2.98 -16.60 42.17
C GLN A 106 -1.82 -17.55 42.52
N VAL A 107 -1.31 -18.30 41.54
CA VAL A 107 -0.17 -19.23 41.75
C VAL A 107 1.09 -18.48 42.19
N CYS A 108 1.40 -17.31 41.60
CA CYS A 108 2.54 -16.50 42.04
C CYS A 108 2.43 -16.05 43.50
N MET A 109 1.25 -15.63 43.96
CA MET A 109 1.09 -15.21 45.36
C MET A 109 1.20 -16.39 46.33
N TYR A 110 0.59 -17.53 46.03
CA TYR A 110 0.70 -18.71 46.90
C TYR A 110 2.14 -19.27 46.93
N VAL A 111 2.82 -19.37 45.80
CA VAL A 111 4.21 -19.87 45.75
C VAL A 111 5.17 -18.92 46.46
N CYS A 112 5.04 -17.60 46.24
CA CYS A 112 5.88 -16.61 46.91
C CYS A 112 5.66 -16.59 48.42
N MET A 113 4.41 -16.72 48.87
CA MET A 113 4.07 -16.77 50.29
C MET A 113 4.52 -18.08 50.96
N TYR A 114 4.43 -19.23 50.27
CA TYR A 114 5.00 -20.49 50.76
C TYR A 114 6.53 -20.42 50.86
N VAL A 115 7.23 -19.93 49.83
CA VAL A 115 8.70 -19.79 49.90
C VAL A 115 9.12 -18.82 51.02
N CYS A 116 8.37 -17.75 51.25
CA CYS A 116 8.65 -16.79 52.33
C CYS A 116 8.24 -17.29 53.74
N MET A 117 7.43 -18.35 53.85
CA MET A 117 7.05 -18.98 55.12
C MET A 117 7.99 -20.12 55.52
N TYR A 118 8.69 -20.71 54.54
CA TYR A 118 9.60 -21.86 54.74
C TYR A 118 11.09 -21.52 54.62
N VAL A 119 11.44 -20.24 54.41
CA VAL A 119 12.79 -19.66 54.55
C VAL A 119 12.81 -18.80 55.80
#